data_AF-A0A2V7VDP1-F1
#
_entry.id   AF-A0A2V7VDP1-F1
#
_cell.length_a   1.000
_cell.length_b   1.000
_cell.length_c   1.000
_cell.angle_alpha   90.00
_cell.angle_beta   90.00
_cell.angle_gamma   90.00
#
_symmetry.space_group_name_H-M   'P 1'
#
loop_
_entity.id
_entity.type
_entity.pdbx_description
1 polymer ?
#
loop_
_entity_poly.entity_id
_entity_poly.type
_entity_poly.pdbx_seq_one_letter_code
_entity_poly.pdbx_strand_id
1 'polypeptide(L)'
;MAVSLVAAAADRAESCGDKFLRVGRGARYQRGYAAIRAACILIYADPRSPLAGALRELEPALKRAGHSPRVVESPGAVGPALVTGHYNVVIAPVEDVGLVQAQAQGLAARFDVLPVLHRPSASARTAAEHDYHCVAEAPGRKGDVLASIDDVMERLAKGGQNRKER
;
A
#
# COMPACT_ATOMS: atom_id res chain seq x y z
N MET A 1 -19.17 -24.92 52.73
CA MET A 1 -18.98 -23.51 52.34
C MET A 1 -18.42 -23.48 50.92
N ALA A 2 -19.05 -22.69 50.05
CA ALA A 2 -18.59 -22.32 48.70
C ALA A 2 -17.23 -21.59 48.75
N VAL A 3 -16.41 -21.47 47.70
CA VAL A 3 -16.64 -20.71 46.44
C VAL A 3 -15.62 -21.17 45.38
N SER A 4 -16.09 -21.38 44.14
CA SER A 4 -15.26 -21.52 42.93
C SER A 4 -14.60 -20.20 42.54
N LEU A 5 -13.36 -20.22 42.05
CA LEU A 5 -12.86 -19.21 41.10
C LEU A 5 -12.24 -19.88 39.87
N VAL A 6 -12.92 -19.69 38.74
CA VAL A 6 -12.42 -19.84 37.37
C VAL A 6 -11.74 -18.53 36.97
N ALA A 7 -10.57 -18.58 36.35
CA ALA A 7 -10.05 -17.53 35.46
C ALA A 7 -8.97 -18.18 34.55
N ALA A 8 -9.35 -18.64 33.37
CA ALA A 8 -9.43 -17.90 32.10
C ALA A 8 -8.07 -17.89 31.37
N ALA A 9 -8.09 -18.52 30.19
CA ALA A 9 -7.01 -18.57 29.23
C ALA A 9 -6.57 -17.16 28.81
N ALA A 10 -5.27 -17.00 28.57
CA ALA A 10 -4.77 -15.94 27.72
C ALA A 10 -4.28 -16.57 26.43
N ASP A 11 -5.14 -16.50 25.42
CA ASP A 11 -4.83 -16.63 24.00
C ASP A 11 -3.46 -16.04 23.67
N ARG A 12 -2.49 -16.91 23.38
CA ARG A 12 -1.47 -16.57 22.39
C ARG A 12 -2.02 -16.94 21.03
N ALA A 13 -3.01 -16.14 20.59
CA ALA A 13 -3.31 -16.01 19.19
C ALA A 13 -2.12 -15.32 18.52
N GLU A 14 -1.05 -16.07 18.27
CA GLU A 14 -0.04 -15.70 17.29
C GLU A 14 -0.70 -15.77 15.91
N SER A 15 -1.42 -14.69 15.59
CA SER A 15 -1.85 -14.37 14.23
C SER A 15 -0.63 -13.95 13.41
N CYS A 16 0.31 -14.88 13.20
CA CYS A 16 1.34 -14.80 12.17
C CYS A 16 1.01 -15.79 11.04
N GLY A 17 -0.26 -15.87 10.67
CA GLY A 17 -0.77 -16.76 9.62
C GLY A 17 -0.89 -16.12 8.22
N ASP A 18 -0.67 -14.81 8.07
CA ASP A 18 -0.94 -14.12 6.80
C ASP A 18 0.20 -14.24 5.75
N LYS A 19 1.44 -14.55 6.18
CA LYS A 19 2.59 -14.51 5.27
C LYS A 19 2.58 -15.59 4.18
N PHE A 20 1.84 -16.68 4.38
CA PHE A 20 1.70 -17.76 3.39
C PHE A 20 0.60 -17.50 2.34
N LEU A 21 -0.36 -16.60 2.59
CA LEU A 21 -1.38 -16.24 1.59
C LEU A 21 -0.77 -15.47 0.41
N ARG A 22 0.33 -14.74 0.64
CA ARG A 22 1.06 -14.04 -0.42
C ARG A 22 1.77 -14.99 -1.39
N VAL A 23 2.18 -16.18 -0.92
CA VAL A 23 2.83 -17.20 -1.76
C VAL A 23 1.84 -17.83 -2.74
N GLY A 24 0.56 -17.99 -2.37
CA GLY A 24 -0.49 -18.48 -3.27
C GLY A 24 -0.97 -17.44 -4.31
N ARG A 25 -0.87 -16.15 -3.99
CA ARG A 25 -1.21 -15.06 -4.94
C ARG A 25 -0.07 -14.77 -5.93
N GLY A 26 1.14 -15.31 -5.76
CA GLY A 26 2.24 -15.08 -6.71
C GLY A 26 1.91 -15.53 -8.15
N ALA A 27 1.20 -16.66 -8.31
CA ALA A 27 0.87 -17.22 -9.61
C ALA A 27 -0.15 -16.38 -10.41
N ARG A 28 -1.12 -15.71 -9.76
CA ARG A 28 -2.06 -14.79 -10.44
C ARG A 28 -1.36 -13.58 -11.03
N TYR A 29 -0.30 -13.08 -10.39
CA TYR A 29 0.48 -11.95 -10.92
C TYR A 29 1.41 -12.34 -12.07
N GLN A 30 1.65 -13.63 -12.28
CA GLN A 30 2.46 -14.16 -13.39
C GLN A 30 1.64 -14.51 -14.63
N ARG A 31 0.31 -14.73 -14.51
CA ARG A 31 -0.57 -15.14 -15.62
C ARG A 31 -1.76 -14.22 -15.78
N GLY A 32 -1.59 -13.15 -16.56
CA GLY A 32 -2.72 -12.32 -17.02
C GLY A 32 -3.49 -11.63 -15.89
N TYR A 33 -2.77 -11.03 -14.94
CA TYR A 33 -3.37 -10.33 -13.81
C TYR A 33 -4.27 -9.17 -14.27
N ALA A 34 -5.51 -9.18 -13.80
CA ALA A 34 -6.46 -8.08 -13.91
C ALA A 34 -7.02 -7.76 -12.53
N ALA A 35 -7.03 -6.48 -12.18
CA ALA A 35 -7.54 -6.00 -10.91
C ALA A 35 -9.05 -6.20 -10.85
N ILE A 36 -9.52 -6.78 -9.75
CA ILE A 36 -10.95 -6.92 -9.46
C ILE A 36 -11.59 -5.53 -9.31
N ARG A 37 -10.81 -4.55 -8.83
CA ARG A 37 -11.21 -3.15 -8.68
C ARG A 37 -10.13 -2.23 -9.22
N ALA A 38 -10.49 -1.43 -10.22
CA ALA A 38 -9.61 -0.39 -10.73
C ALA A 38 -9.29 0.63 -9.63
N ALA A 39 -8.03 1.03 -9.57
CA ALA A 39 -7.53 2.03 -8.62
C ALA A 39 -7.00 3.22 -9.41
N CYS A 40 -7.17 4.43 -8.87
CA CYS A 40 -6.57 5.64 -9.42
C CYS A 40 -5.32 5.92 -8.59
N ILE A 41 -4.16 5.74 -9.22
CA ILE A 41 -2.89 5.63 -8.51
C ILE A 41 -2.02 6.82 -8.88
N LEU A 42 -1.55 7.57 -7.89
CA LEU A 42 -0.46 8.52 -8.08
C LEU A 42 0.86 7.84 -7.73
N ILE A 43 1.83 7.88 -8.62
CA ILE A 43 3.18 7.34 -8.39
C ILE A 43 4.13 8.52 -8.30
N TYR A 44 4.67 8.78 -7.13
CA TYR A 44 5.76 9.74 -6.97
C TYR A 44 7.10 9.03 -7.15
N ALA A 45 7.81 9.39 -8.22
CA ALA A 45 9.09 8.80 -8.59
C ALA A 45 10.15 9.90 -8.73
N ASP A 46 10.70 10.37 -7.61
CA ASP A 46 11.79 11.35 -7.63
C ASP A 46 12.98 10.78 -8.42
N PRO A 47 13.45 11.43 -9.50
CA PRO A 47 14.61 10.99 -10.28
C PRO A 47 15.90 10.83 -9.46
N ARG A 48 15.97 11.45 -8.27
CA ARG A 48 17.09 11.35 -7.33
C ARG A 48 17.01 10.10 -6.45
N SER A 49 15.84 9.48 -6.33
CA SER A 49 15.66 8.25 -5.56
C SER A 49 16.23 7.06 -6.33
N PRO A 50 16.89 6.10 -5.66
CA PRO A 50 17.29 4.83 -6.28
C PRO A 50 16.09 3.99 -6.78
N LEU A 51 14.87 4.34 -6.37
CA LEU A 51 13.63 3.70 -6.79
C LEU A 51 13.01 4.29 -8.06
N ALA A 52 13.49 5.42 -8.56
CA ALA A 52 12.86 6.15 -9.67
C ALA A 52 12.54 5.25 -10.87
N GLY A 53 13.53 4.47 -11.33
CA GLY A 53 13.37 3.55 -12.44
C GLY A 53 12.35 2.44 -12.15
N ALA A 54 12.42 1.83 -10.97
CA ALA A 54 11.49 0.77 -10.56
C ALA A 54 10.05 1.28 -10.45
N LEU A 55 9.84 2.50 -9.94
CA LEU A 55 8.53 3.12 -9.79
C LEU A 55 7.92 3.51 -11.14
N ARG A 56 8.71 4.07 -12.06
CA ARG A 56 8.28 4.34 -13.45
C ARG A 56 7.84 3.05 -14.15
N GLU A 57 8.60 1.98 -13.96
CA GLU A 57 8.33 0.65 -14.53
C GLU A 57 7.05 -0.03 -13.99
N LEU A 58 6.43 0.52 -12.93
CA LEU A 58 5.13 0.08 -12.44
C LEU A 58 4.00 0.59 -13.31
N GLU A 59 4.11 1.79 -13.90
CA GLU A 59 3.03 2.40 -14.68
C GLU A 59 2.47 1.47 -15.76
N PRO A 60 3.26 0.87 -16.67
CA PRO A 60 2.73 -0.04 -17.68
C PRO A 60 2.16 -1.34 -17.07
N ALA A 61 2.70 -1.80 -15.93
CA ALA A 61 2.18 -2.98 -15.25
C ALA A 61 0.81 -2.72 -14.61
N LEU A 62 0.63 -1.55 -14.01
CA LEU A 62 -0.61 -1.11 -13.40
C LEU A 62 -1.70 -0.84 -14.46
N LYS A 63 -1.34 -0.23 -15.59
CA LYS A 63 -2.25 -0.08 -16.74
C LYS A 63 -2.73 -1.44 -17.27
N ARG A 64 -1.81 -2.40 -17.45
CA ARG A 64 -2.17 -3.77 -17.86
C ARG A 64 -3.07 -4.49 -16.85
N ALA A 65 -2.90 -4.20 -15.58
CA ALA A 65 -3.75 -4.69 -14.51
C ALA A 65 -5.13 -4.00 -14.45
N GLY A 66 -5.40 -2.98 -15.27
CA GLY A 66 -6.68 -2.26 -15.25
C GLY A 66 -6.76 -1.11 -14.23
N HIS A 67 -5.64 -0.70 -13.64
CA HIS A 67 -5.58 0.52 -12.84
C HIS A 67 -5.31 1.75 -13.72
N SER A 68 -5.54 2.94 -13.16
CA SER A 68 -5.26 4.24 -13.78
C SER A 68 -4.10 4.93 -13.05
N PRO A 69 -2.83 4.59 -13.38
CA PRO A 69 -1.68 5.24 -12.78
C PRO A 69 -1.36 6.58 -13.45
N ARG A 70 -0.83 7.51 -12.67
CA ARG A 70 -0.16 8.74 -13.12
C ARG A 70 1.17 8.88 -12.40
N VAL A 71 2.25 9.08 -13.15
CA VAL A 71 3.58 9.31 -12.59
C VAL A 71 3.82 10.81 -12.44
N VAL A 72 4.39 11.20 -11.30
CA VAL A 72 4.90 12.54 -11.03
C VAL A 72 6.33 12.43 -10.52
N GLU A 73 7.22 13.26 -11.05
CA GLU A 73 8.67 13.15 -10.80
C GLU A 73 9.22 14.36 -10.05
N SER A 74 8.40 15.39 -9.85
CA SER A 74 8.79 16.60 -9.15
C SER A 74 8.05 16.70 -7.81
N PRO A 75 8.77 16.98 -6.70
CA PRO A 75 8.17 17.33 -5.41
C PRO A 75 6.99 18.30 -5.53
N GLY A 76 7.18 19.38 -6.32
CA GLY A 76 6.19 20.44 -6.49
C GLY A 76 4.98 20.05 -7.34
N ALA A 77 5.04 18.90 -8.04
CA ALA A 77 3.93 18.39 -8.82
C ALA A 77 3.00 17.47 -8.02
N VAL A 78 3.42 17.01 -6.83
CA VAL A 78 2.62 16.09 -5.99
C VAL A 78 1.33 16.76 -5.51
N GLY A 79 1.41 17.92 -4.85
CA GLY A 79 0.23 18.66 -4.38
C GLY A 79 -0.77 19.00 -5.50
N PRO A 80 -0.34 19.65 -6.60
CA PRO A 80 -1.20 19.93 -7.75
C PRO A 80 -1.82 18.66 -8.36
N ALA A 81 -1.07 17.56 -8.43
CA ALA A 81 -1.63 16.30 -8.88
C ALA A 81 -2.74 15.83 -7.92
N LEU A 82 -2.49 15.78 -6.61
CA LEU A 82 -3.47 15.36 -5.59
C LEU A 82 -4.74 16.21 -5.59
N VAL A 83 -4.65 17.51 -5.91
CA VAL A 83 -5.82 18.39 -6.03
C VAL A 83 -6.62 18.11 -7.31
N THR A 84 -5.93 17.92 -8.43
CA THR A 84 -6.57 17.78 -9.76
C THR A 84 -7.06 16.38 -10.06
N GLY A 85 -6.50 15.37 -9.39
CA GLY A 85 -6.82 13.96 -9.61
C GLY A 85 -7.60 13.36 -8.46
N HIS A 86 -8.48 12.41 -8.77
CA HIS A 86 -9.11 11.55 -7.79
C HIS A 86 -8.26 10.30 -7.58
N TYR A 87 -7.25 10.37 -6.71
CA TYR A 87 -6.46 9.20 -6.34
C TYR A 87 -6.99 8.56 -5.07
N ASN A 88 -6.95 7.23 -5.04
CA ASN A 88 -7.22 6.45 -3.83
C ASN A 88 -5.96 5.79 -3.27
N VAL A 89 -4.90 5.67 -4.07
CA VAL A 89 -3.59 5.15 -3.66
C VAL A 89 -2.48 6.09 -4.15
N VAL A 90 -1.54 6.41 -3.26
CA VAL A 90 -0.29 7.12 -3.59
C VAL A 90 0.88 6.20 -3.31
N ILE A 91 1.68 5.89 -4.33
CA ILE A 91 2.90 5.08 -4.21
C ILE A 91 4.08 6.04 -4.18
N ALA A 92 4.91 5.94 -3.15
CA ALA A 92 6.10 6.77 -2.98
C ALA A 92 7.22 5.99 -2.28
N PRO A 93 8.51 6.37 -2.46
CA PRO A 93 9.58 5.92 -1.59
C PRO A 93 9.26 6.20 -0.12
N VAL A 94 9.67 5.30 0.79
CA VAL A 94 9.39 5.48 2.23
C VAL A 94 9.98 6.78 2.77
N GLU A 95 11.14 7.21 2.26
CA GLU A 95 11.78 8.47 2.58
C GLU A 95 10.96 9.72 2.18
N ASP A 96 10.09 9.58 1.18
CA ASP A 96 9.30 10.68 0.61
C ASP A 96 7.85 10.71 1.09
N VAL A 97 7.45 9.77 1.95
CA VAL A 97 6.08 9.73 2.49
C VAL A 97 5.74 11.00 3.27
N GLY A 98 6.70 11.55 4.02
CA GLY A 98 6.52 12.80 4.75
C GLY A 98 6.21 13.99 3.83
N LEU A 99 6.84 14.04 2.64
CA LEU A 99 6.55 15.04 1.62
C LEU A 99 5.13 14.88 1.08
N VAL A 100 4.72 13.65 0.75
CA VAL A 100 3.36 13.37 0.26
C VAL A 100 2.32 13.77 1.30
N GLN A 101 2.54 13.43 2.56
CA GLN A 101 1.65 13.79 3.66
C GLN A 101 1.56 15.32 3.83
N ALA A 102 2.70 16.02 3.81
CA ALA A 102 2.73 17.48 3.89
C ALA A 102 1.96 18.14 2.73
N GLN A 103 2.15 17.65 1.50
CA GLN A 103 1.45 18.15 0.30
C GLN A 103 -0.06 17.84 0.32
N ALA A 104 -0.47 16.86 1.13
CA ALA A 104 -1.86 16.48 1.29
C ALA A 104 -2.55 17.14 2.48
N GLN A 105 -1.82 17.85 3.34
CA GLN A 105 -2.40 18.55 4.47
C GLN A 105 -3.45 19.56 3.97
N GLY A 106 -4.66 19.45 4.52
CA GLY A 106 -5.79 20.30 4.13
C GLY A 106 -6.60 19.81 2.93
N LEU A 107 -6.20 18.72 2.27
CA LEU A 107 -7.04 18.10 1.25
C LEU A 107 -8.17 17.28 1.90
N ALA A 108 -9.40 17.47 1.42
CA ALA A 108 -10.54 16.66 1.84
C ALA A 108 -10.52 15.24 1.24
N ALA A 109 -9.70 15.02 0.19
CA ALA A 109 -9.57 13.75 -0.49
C ALA A 109 -8.92 12.70 0.41
N ARG A 110 -9.51 11.50 0.43
CA ARG A 110 -8.99 10.35 1.17
C ARG A 110 -8.23 9.44 0.21
N PHE A 111 -6.94 9.29 0.45
CA PHE A 111 -6.09 8.33 -0.23
C PHE A 111 -5.24 7.59 0.80
N ASP A 112 -4.84 6.38 0.46
CA ASP A 112 -3.85 5.62 1.22
C ASP A 112 -2.47 5.78 0.61
N VAL A 113 -1.45 5.87 1.46
CA VAL A 113 -0.06 5.84 1.01
C VAL A 113 0.46 4.41 1.07
N LEU A 114 1.06 3.95 -0.03
CA LEU A 114 1.77 2.69 -0.14
C LEU A 114 3.28 2.99 -0.25
N PRO A 115 4.03 2.94 0.85
CA PRO A 115 5.48 3.14 0.83
C PRO A 115 6.18 2.00 0.11
N VAL A 116 7.18 2.36 -0.68
CA VAL A 116 8.11 1.42 -1.33
C VAL A 116 9.48 1.57 -0.69
N LEU A 117 10.02 0.50 -0.14
CA LEU A 117 11.35 0.51 0.46
C LEU A 117 12.39 0.04 -0.55
N HIS A 118 13.55 0.70 -0.55
CA HIS A 118 14.70 0.25 -1.30
C HIS A 118 15.64 -0.58 -0.43
N ARG A 119 15.73 -1.89 -0.69
CA ARG A 119 16.63 -2.83 0.04
C ARG A 119 16.68 -2.56 1.57
N PRO A 120 15.53 -2.58 2.27
CA PRO A 120 15.50 -2.20 3.68
C PRO A 120 16.27 -3.20 4.55
N SER A 121 16.85 -2.70 5.65
CA SER A 121 17.28 -3.58 6.73
C SER A 121 16.06 -4.26 7.38
N ALA A 122 16.27 -5.37 8.09
CA ALA A 122 15.19 -6.05 8.81
C ALA A 122 14.48 -5.11 9.80
N SER A 123 15.21 -4.23 10.47
CA SER A 123 14.63 -3.24 11.39
C SER A 123 13.83 -2.15 10.66
N ALA A 124 14.34 -1.62 9.54
CA ALA A 124 13.62 -0.63 8.74
C ALA A 124 12.34 -1.20 8.13
N ARG A 125 12.36 -2.48 7.74
CA ARG A 125 11.19 -3.23 7.27
C ARG A 125 10.14 -3.35 8.36
N THR A 126 10.52 -3.81 9.56
CA THR A 126 9.58 -3.93 10.69
C THR A 126 8.99 -2.58 11.11
N ALA A 127 9.80 -1.52 11.12
CA ALA A 127 9.32 -0.17 11.42
C ALA A 127 8.28 0.29 10.38
N ALA A 128 8.55 0.11 9.09
CA ALA A 128 7.60 0.46 8.05
C ALA A 128 6.31 -0.39 8.11
N GLU A 129 6.40 -1.69 8.42
CA GLU A 129 5.23 -2.56 8.61
C GLU A 129 4.39 -2.15 9.84
N HIS A 130 5.02 -1.54 10.85
CA HIS A 130 4.31 -0.98 12.02
C HIS A 130 3.60 0.33 11.68
N ASP A 131 4.29 1.23 10.98
CA ASP A 131 3.80 2.59 10.72
C ASP A 131 2.82 2.66 9.55
N TYR A 132 2.88 1.68 8.65
CA TYR A 132 2.08 1.64 7.43
C TYR A 132 1.34 0.31 7.27
N HIS A 133 0.06 0.41 6.91
CA HIS A 133 -0.80 -0.76 6.72
C HIS A 133 -0.36 -1.68 5.59
N CYS A 134 0.25 -1.14 4.54
CA CYS A 134 0.75 -1.91 3.42
C CYS A 134 2.08 -1.33 2.99
N VAL A 135 3.02 -2.22 2.70
CA VAL A 135 4.39 -1.88 2.34
C VAL A 135 4.81 -2.72 1.14
N ALA A 136 5.55 -2.13 0.22
CA ALA A 136 6.18 -2.85 -0.89
C ALA A 136 7.70 -2.71 -0.86
N GLU A 137 8.40 -3.69 -1.42
CA GLU A 137 9.87 -3.71 -1.44
C GLU A 137 10.40 -3.67 -2.88
N ALA A 138 11.49 -2.93 -3.08
CA ALA A 138 12.21 -2.80 -4.31
C ALA A 138 13.74 -2.90 -4.11
N PRO A 139 14.51 -3.52 -5.02
CA PRO A 139 14.03 -4.30 -6.16
C PRO A 139 13.40 -5.62 -5.67
N GLY A 140 12.09 -5.75 -5.90
CA GLY A 140 11.25 -6.90 -5.58
C GLY A 140 10.46 -7.30 -6.82
N ARG A 141 9.62 -8.33 -6.75
CA ARG A 141 8.83 -8.73 -7.93
C ARG A 141 7.73 -7.70 -8.14
N LYS A 142 7.47 -7.29 -9.40
CA LYS A 142 6.35 -6.38 -9.75
C LYS A 142 5.00 -6.87 -9.17
N GLY A 143 4.84 -8.20 -9.01
CA GLY A 143 3.67 -8.82 -8.37
C GLY A 143 3.52 -8.50 -6.88
N ASP A 144 4.60 -8.20 -6.15
CA ASP A 144 4.53 -7.86 -4.73
C ASP A 144 3.86 -6.49 -4.54
N VAL A 145 4.13 -5.53 -5.44
CA VAL A 145 3.46 -4.22 -5.46
C VAL A 145 1.99 -4.37 -5.83
N LEU A 146 1.66 -5.17 -6.86
CA LEU A 146 0.27 -5.43 -7.25
C LEU A 146 -0.53 -6.06 -6.11
N ALA A 147 0.06 -6.99 -5.36
CA ALA A 147 -0.56 -7.57 -4.18
C ALA A 147 -0.84 -6.54 -3.09
N SER A 148 0.13 -5.67 -2.78
CA SER A 148 -0.09 -4.61 -1.79
C SER A 148 -1.20 -3.65 -2.21
N ILE A 149 -1.36 -3.36 -3.51
CA ILE A 149 -2.46 -2.52 -4.00
C ILE A 149 -3.81 -3.19 -3.80
N ASP A 150 -3.91 -4.51 -4.03
CA ASP A 150 -5.16 -5.23 -3.78
C ASP A 150 -5.57 -5.22 -2.31
N ASP A 151 -4.60 -5.37 -1.40
CA ASP A 151 -4.84 -5.32 0.03
C ASP A 151 -5.32 -3.92 0.46
N VAL A 152 -4.72 -2.85 -0.08
CA VAL A 152 -5.18 -1.46 0.11
C VAL A 152 -6.62 -1.30 -0.40
N MET A 153 -6.93 -1.78 -1.61
CA MET A 153 -8.24 -1.64 -2.22
C MET A 153 -9.33 -2.47 -1.50
N GLU A 154 -8.99 -3.66 -1.00
CA GLU A 154 -9.88 -4.49 -0.19
C GLU A 154 -10.22 -3.80 1.14
N ARG A 155 -9.25 -3.15 1.77
CA ARG A 155 -9.47 -2.38 2.99
C ARG A 155 -10.34 -1.15 2.75
N LEU A 156 -10.07 -0.39 1.68
CA LEU A 156 -10.92 0.74 1.28
C LEU A 156 -12.37 0.31 1.06
N ALA A 157 -12.58 -0.88 0.50
CA ALA A 157 -13.91 -1.47 0.33
C ALA A 157 -14.60 -1.77 1.68
N LYS A 158 -13.89 -2.45 2.60
CA LYS A 158 -14.41 -2.82 3.92
C LYS A 158 -14.68 -1.60 4.82
N GLY A 159 -13.80 -0.60 4.78
CA GLY A 159 -13.99 0.67 5.51
C GLY A 159 -15.22 1.46 5.05
N GLY A 160 -15.61 1.32 3.77
CA GLY A 160 -16.87 1.86 3.26
C GLY A 160 -18.11 1.06 3.68
N GLN A 161 -17.97 -0.25 3.91
CA GLN A 161 -19.07 -1.13 4.34
C GLN A 161 -19.41 -0.93 5.83
N ASN A 162 -18.41 -0.86 6.71
CA ASN A 162 -18.62 -0.61 8.15
C ASN A 162 -19.26 0.75 8.48
N ARG A 163 -19.27 1.71 7.53
CA ARG A 163 -19.90 3.03 7.71
C ARG A 163 -21.39 3.04 7.37
N LYS A 164 -21.91 2.07 6.62
CA LYS A 164 -23.34 2.02 6.24
C LYS A 164 -24.25 1.40 7.31
N GLU A 165 -23.68 0.85 8.38
CA GLU A 165 -24.43 0.20 9.47
C GLU A 165 -24.47 1.05 10.77
N ARG A 166 -24.23 2.36 10.70
CA ARG A 166 -24.38 3.29 11.83
C ARG A 166 -25.28 4.46 11.50
#